data_AF-A0A4Y2RR26-F1
#
_entry.id   AF-A0A4Y2RR26-F1
#
_cell.length_a   1.000
_cell.length_b   1.000
_cell.length_c   1.000
_cell.angle_alpha   90.00
_cell.angle_beta   90.00
_cell.angle_gamma   90.00
#
_symmetry.space_group_name_H-M   'P 1'
#
loop_
_entity.id
_entity.type
_entity.pdbx_description
1 polymer ?
#
loop_
_entity_poly.entity_id
_entity_poly.type
_entity_poly.pdbx_seq_one_letter_code
_entity_poly.pdbx_strand_id
1 'polypeptide(L)' 'MNIIEPIWVALQCAVQKRSPIPGTPMDLWTVLQDSWCGKPPGYLQTLVDTMPRRVASFLCALVGPKRY' A
#
# COMPACT_ATOMS: atom_id res chain seq x y z
N MET A 1 10.36 -4.48 5.82
CA MET A 1 9.85 -3.15 5.39
C MET A 1 9.88 -3.09 3.88
N ASN A 2 8.89 -3.68 3.21
CA ASN A 2 8.83 -3.64 1.75
C ASN A 2 7.93 -2.48 1.30
N ILE A 3 8.41 -1.69 0.34
CA ILE A 3 7.63 -0.60 -0.29
C ILE A 3 6.34 -1.15 -0.96
N ILE A 4 6.36 -2.44 -1.30
CA ILE A 4 5.29 -3.15 -1.99
C ILE A 4 4.08 -3.42 -1.08
N GLU A 5 4.27 -3.64 0.23
CA GLU A 5 3.16 -3.95 1.16
C GLU A 5 2.06 -2.87 1.21
N PRO A 6 2.36 -1.59 1.46
CA PRO A 6 1.32 -0.55 1.47
C PRO A 6 0.70 -0.29 0.10
N ILE A 7 1.46 -0.52 -0.97
CA ILE A 7 0.93 -0.48 -2.34
C ILE A 7 -0.12 -1.59 -2.50
N TRP A 8 0.20 -2.81 -2.09
CA TRP A 8 -0.69 -3.97 -2.19
C TRP A 8 -1.96 -3.79 -1.37
N VAL A 9 -1.86 -3.29 -0.14
CA VAL A 9 -3.02 -3.02 0.72
C VAL A 9 -3.96 -1.98 0.12
N ALA A 10 -3.42 -0.88 -0.41
CA ALA A 10 -4.24 0.16 -1.02
C ALA A 10 -4.92 -0.32 -2.31
N LEU A 11 -4.24 -1.20 -3.04
CA LEU A 11 -4.71 -1.77 -4.29
C LEU A 11 -5.80 -2.82 -4.07
N GLN A 12 -5.63 -3.66 -3.05
CA GLN A 12 -6.64 -4.61 -2.60
C GLN A 12 -7.92 -3.89 -2.13
N CYS A 13 -7.79 -2.77 -1.42
CA CYS A 13 -8.94 -1.95 -1.01
C CYS A 13 -9.69 -1.38 -2.22
N ALA A 14 -8.97 -0.96 -3.27
CA ALA A 14 -9.59 -0.45 -4.49
C ALA A 14 -10.34 -1.55 -5.27
N VAL A 15 -9.79 -2.76 -5.33
CA VAL A 15 -10.45 -3.93 -5.94
C VAL A 15 -11.72 -4.31 -5.18
N GLN A 16 -11.67 -4.37 -3.84
CA GLN A 16 -12.84 -4.73 -3.03
C GLN A 16 -13.98 -3.71 -3.11
N LYS A 17 -13.66 -2.42 -3.32
CA LYS A 17 -14.66 -1.35 -3.47
C LYS A 17 -15.33 -1.34 -4.83
N ARG A 18 -14.81 -2.08 -5.82
CA ARG A 18 -15.36 -2.12 -7.16
C ARG A 18 -16.40 -3.23 -7.26
N SER A 19 -17.61 -2.86 -7.67
CA SER A 19 -18.67 -3.79 -8.03
C SER A 19 -18.95 -3.66 -9.53
N PRO A 20 -19.09 -4.76 -10.28
CA PRO A 20 -19.00 -6.16 -9.85
C PRO A 20 -17.58 -6.61 -9.50
N ILE A 21 -17.47 -7.60 -8.60
CA ILE A 21 -16.18 -8.19 -8.23
C ILE A 21 -15.62 -8.91 -9.46
N PRO A 22 -14.36 -8.62 -9.85
CA PRO A 22 -13.77 -9.24 -11.02
C PRO A 22 -13.69 -10.75 -10.83
N GLY A 23 -14.54 -11.49 -11.55
CA GLY A 23 -14.66 -12.95 -11.45
C GLY A 23 -13.56 -13.69 -12.23
N THR A 24 -12.73 -12.96 -12.97
CA THR A 24 -11.68 -13.51 -13.83
C THR A 24 -10.34 -12.87 -13.47
N PRO A 25 -9.23 -13.64 -13.39
CA PRO A 25 -7.91 -13.09 -13.10
C PRO A 25 -7.48 -11.99 -14.09
N MET A 26 -7.96 -12.06 -15.33
CA MET A 26 -7.73 -11.03 -16.34
C MET A 26 -8.45 -9.71 -16.02
N ASP A 27 -9.68 -9.79 -15.51
CA ASP A 27 -10.45 -8.63 -15.08
C ASP A 27 -9.86 -8.03 -13.81
N LEU A 28 -9.37 -8.87 -12.89
CA LEU A 28 -8.63 -8.41 -11.70
C LEU A 28 -7.42 -7.57 -12.10
N TRP A 29 -6.65 -8.01 -13.10
CA TRP A 29 -5.45 -7.31 -13.52
C TRP A 29 -5.77 -5.99 -14.23
N THR A 30 -6.85 -5.97 -15.00
CA THR A 30 -7.38 -4.76 -15.66
C THR A 30 -7.86 -3.74 -14.63
N VAL A 31 -8.61 -4.19 -13.61
CA VAL A 31 -9.08 -3.36 -12.49
C VAL A 31 -7.92 -2.81 -11.68
N LEU A 32 -6.87 -3.61 -11.47
CA LEU A 32 -5.65 -3.18 -10.78
C LEU A 32 -4.94 -2.07 -11.51
N GLN A 33 -4.73 -2.27 -12.81
CA GLN A 33 -4.03 -1.32 -13.68
C GLN A 33 -4.83 -0.02 -13.82
N ASP A 34 -6.16 -0.11 -13.95
CA ASP A 34 -7.05 1.06 -13.99
C ASP A 34 -7.04 1.84 -12.65
N SER A 35 -7.13 1.12 -11.53
CA SER A 35 -6.99 1.72 -10.19
C SER A 35 -5.61 2.33 -9.95
N TRP A 36 -4.58 1.84 -10.62
CA TRP A 36 -3.22 2.36 -10.51
C TRP A 36 -2.97 3.55 -11.44
N CYS A 37 -3.49 3.50 -12.67
CA CYS A 37 -3.38 4.55 -13.67
C CYS A 37 -4.03 5.86 -13.21
N GLY A 38 -5.17 5.78 -12.51
CA GLY A 38 -5.85 6.94 -11.95
C GLY A 38 -5.20 7.55 -10.71
N LYS A 39 -4.15 6.93 -10.13
CA LYS A 39 -3.51 7.45 -8.91
C LYS A 39 -2.51 8.55 -9.28
N PRO A 40 -2.57 9.72 -8.62
CA PRO A 40 -1.62 10.79 -8.87
C PRO A 40 -0.21 10.37 -8.47
N PRO A 41 0.84 10.90 -9.13
CA PRO A 41 2.24 10.60 -8.79
C PRO A 41 2.59 11.00 -7.35
N GLY A 42 1.82 11.91 -6.74
CA GLY A 42 1.93 12.26 -5.32
C GLY A 42 1.67 11.07 -4.38
N TYR A 43 0.87 10.07 -4.79
CA TYR A 43 0.63 8.88 -3.98
C TYR A 43 1.92 8.07 -3.75
N LEU A 44 2.75 7.95 -4.80
CA LEU A 44 4.06 7.31 -4.71
C LEU A 44 5.04 8.12 -3.86
N GLN A 45 4.99 9.46 -3.94
CA GLN A 45 5.82 10.32 -3.10
C GLN A 45 5.47 10.17 -1.62
N THR A 46 4.18 10.13 -1.25
CA THR A 46 3.76 9.88 0.13
C THR A 46 4.19 8.50 0.62
N LEU A 47 4.18 7.50 -0.26
CA LEU A 47 4.69 6.16 0.04
C LEU A 47 6.18 6.17 0.38
N VAL A 48 6.99 6.86 -0.43
CA VAL A 48 8.44 7.01 -0.20
C VAL A 48 8.71 7.83 1.06
N ASP A 49 7.95 8.91 1.30
CA ASP A 49 8.08 9.77 2.47
C ASP A 49 7.67 9.09 3.79
N THR A 50 6.74 8.14 3.72
CA THR A 50 6.35 7.33 4.89
C THR A 50 7.32 6.19 5.21
N MET A 51 8.24 5.84 4.30
CA MET A 51 9.28 4.83 4.55
C MET A 51 10.21 5.17 5.72
N PRO A 52 10.86 6.35 5.77
CA PRO A 52 11.74 6.69 6.90
C PRO A 52 10.98 6.70 8.23
N ARG A 53 9.69 7.07 8.24
CA ARG A 53 8.85 7.00 9.45
C ARG A 53 8.55 5.56 9.88
N ARG A 54 8.29 4.66 8.94
CA ARG A 54 8.09 3.23 9.23
C ARG A 54 9.36 2.57 9.72
N VAL A 55 10.50 2.89 9.10
CA VAL A 55 11.81 2.43 9.55
C VAL A 55 12.09 2.95 10.96
N ALA A 56 11.84 4.23 11.24
CA ALA A 56 11.95 4.79 12.58
C ALA A 56 11.02 4.08 13.58
N SER A 57 9.75 3.84 13.23
CA SER A 57 8.82 3.09 14.08
C SER A 57 9.25 1.65 14.32
N PHE A 58 9.83 1.00 13.32
CA PHE A 58 10.37 -0.35 13.43
C PHE A 58 11.62 -0.38 14.31
N LEU A 59 12.53 0.59 14.15
CA LEU A 59 13.69 0.77 15.01
C LEU A 59 13.25 1.07 16.46
N CYS A 60 12.23 1.90 16.68
CA CYS A 60 11.65 2.14 18.00
C CYS A 60 11.03 0.88 18.61
N ALA A 61 10.33 0.06 17.80
CA ALA A 61 9.77 -1.21 18.26
C ALA A 61 10.87 -2.23 18.63
N LEU A 62 12.00 -2.23 17.91
CA LEU A 62 13.16 -3.07 18.21
C LEU A 62 13.97 -2.58 19.41
N VAL A 63 14.06 -1.26 19.62
CA VAL A 63 14.71 -0.65 20.81
C VAL A 63 13.88 -0.91 22.09
N GLY A 64 12.62 -1.33 21.93
CA GLY A 64 11.72 -1.67 23.03
C GLY A 64 11.26 -0.42 23.80
N PRO A 65 10.08 -0.47 24.46
CA PRO A 65 9.73 0.57 25.42
C PRO A 65 10.82 0.59 26.49
N LYS A 66 11.50 1.72 26.63
CA LYS A 66 12.41 1.99 27.76
C LYS A 66 11.55 1.80 29.02
N ARG A 67 11.64 0.61 29.63
CA ARG A 67 11.01 0.31 30.91
C ARG A 67 11.72 1.17 31.94
N TYR A 68 11.10 2.28 32.29
CA TYR A 68 11.32 2.91 33.59
C TYR A 68 10.68 2.05 34.67
#